data_AF-A0A2K4KVW4-F1
#
_entry.id   AF-A0A2K4KVW4-F1
#
_cell.length_a   1.000
_cell.length_b   1.000
_cell.length_c   1.000
_cell.angle_alpha   90.00
_cell.angle_beta   90.00
_cell.angle_gamma   90.00
#
_symmetry.space_group_name_H-M   'P 1'
#
loop_
_entity.id
_entity.type
_entity.pdbx_description
1 polymer ?
#
loop_
_entity_poly.entity_id
_entity_poly.type
_entity_poly.pdbx_seq_one_letter_code
_entity_poly.pdbx_strand_id
1 'polypeptide(L)'
;SSPPAPATNSPDYGVIWSIRRVLADFSEAPFFGNELASLGLLLGVLLAYTMNPMSPAYGSGLLLHIIAAQALTSAIGVLIWRRQWKLHGWYPTYVPLVSVVPAAILTHGGSWLVIGSSALLGALIAPPLASAITKRLPADMHAYIGNVLSMAISTALIVPLIGVLIAE
;
A
#
# COMPACT_ATOMS: atom_id res chain seq x y z
N SER A 1 4.24 -42.82 -24.85
CA SER A 1 4.67 -42.14 -23.61
C SER A 1 3.91 -40.84 -23.51
N SER A 2 3.06 -40.68 -22.49
CA SER A 2 2.36 -39.41 -22.25
C SER A 2 3.36 -38.35 -21.81
N PRO A 3 3.25 -37.08 -22.26
CA PRO A 3 4.14 -36.01 -21.80
C PRO A 3 3.97 -35.79 -20.29
N PRO A 4 5.05 -35.44 -19.57
CA PRO A 4 4.98 -35.16 -18.13
C PRO A 4 4.07 -33.96 -17.88
N ALA A 5 3.15 -34.10 -16.93
CA ALA A 5 2.29 -33.01 -16.52
C ALA A 5 3.15 -31.82 -16.02
N PRO A 6 2.85 -30.58 -16.42
CA PRO A 6 3.60 -29.41 -15.95
C PRO A 6 3.48 -29.33 -14.42
N ALA A 7 4.62 -29.19 -13.75
CA ALA A 7 4.67 -29.02 -12.30
C ALA A 7 3.89 -27.75 -11.94
N THR A 8 2.69 -27.93 -11.38
CA THR A 8 1.92 -26.84 -10.79
C THR A 8 2.59 -26.47 -9.47
N ASN A 9 3.63 -25.64 -9.56
CA ASN A 9 4.17 -24.92 -8.41
C ASN A 9 3.03 -24.05 -7.85
N SER A 10 2.24 -24.63 -6.96
CA SER A 10 1.21 -23.91 -6.23
C SER A 10 1.95 -22.80 -5.48
N PRO A 11 1.65 -21.52 -5.74
CA PRO A 11 2.42 -20.44 -5.13
C PRO A 11 2.34 -20.59 -3.61
N ASP A 12 3.49 -20.81 -2.98
CA ASP A 12 3.56 -20.85 -1.53
C ASP A 12 3.41 -19.42 -1.02
N TYR A 13 2.23 -19.13 -0.47
CA TYR A 13 1.91 -17.84 0.09
C TYR A 13 2.60 -17.58 1.44
N GLY A 14 3.64 -18.32 1.81
CA GLY A 14 4.33 -18.27 3.11
C GLY A 14 4.90 -16.89 3.51
N VAL A 15 5.69 -16.87 4.58
CA VAL A 15 6.27 -15.63 5.14
C VAL A 15 7.15 -14.90 4.12
N ILE A 16 7.94 -15.65 3.36
CA ILE A 16 8.81 -15.12 2.31
C ILE A 16 7.99 -14.45 1.21
N TRP A 17 6.89 -15.08 0.77
CA TRP A 17 5.98 -14.47 -0.20
C TRP A 17 5.35 -13.18 0.33
N SER A 18 4.98 -13.15 1.61
CA SER A 18 4.39 -11.96 2.24
C SER A 18 5.39 -10.80 2.29
N ILE A 19 6.65 -11.05 2.65
CA ILE A 19 7.72 -10.03 2.65
C ILE A 19 7.99 -9.51 1.24
N ARG A 20 8.11 -10.42 0.26
CA ARG A 20 8.29 -10.08 -1.16
C ARG A 20 7.13 -9.23 -1.68
N ARG A 21 5.91 -9.56 -1.27
CA ARG A 21 4.70 -8.81 -1.66
C ARG A 21 4.67 -7.41 -1.04
N VAL A 22 5.03 -7.29 0.24
CA VAL A 22 5.12 -5.98 0.91
C VAL A 22 6.09 -5.05 0.19
N LEU A 23 7.25 -5.59 -0.21
CA LEU A 23 8.20 -4.84 -1.03
C LEU A 23 7.59 -4.51 -2.40
N ALA A 24 6.98 -5.46 -3.10
CA ALA A 24 6.38 -5.22 -4.42
C ALA A 24 5.30 -4.12 -4.42
N ASP A 25 4.51 -3.98 -3.34
CA ASP A 25 3.45 -2.96 -3.22
C ASP A 25 4.00 -1.51 -3.37
N PHE A 26 5.26 -1.24 -3.01
CA PHE A 26 5.88 0.09 -3.19
C PHE A 26 6.06 0.49 -4.66
N SER A 27 6.25 -0.48 -5.56
CA SER A 27 6.43 -0.22 -7.00
C SER A 27 5.21 -0.61 -7.83
N GLU A 28 4.13 -1.05 -7.19
CA GLU A 28 2.88 -1.38 -7.88
C GLU A 28 2.13 -0.13 -8.33
N ALA A 29 2.19 0.96 -7.57
CA ALA A 29 1.63 2.25 -7.99
C ALA A 29 2.26 2.81 -9.29
N PRO A 30 3.59 2.75 -9.48
CA PRO A 30 4.21 3.05 -10.78
C PRO A 30 4.16 1.89 -11.79
N PHE A 31 3.28 0.91 -11.63
CA PHE A 31 2.98 -0.19 -12.57
C PHE A 31 4.06 -1.28 -12.76
N PHE A 32 5.10 -1.33 -11.93
CA PHE A 32 6.14 -2.37 -12.04
C PHE A 32 5.85 -3.61 -11.19
N GLY A 33 5.23 -3.43 -10.01
CA GLY A 33 4.88 -4.54 -9.10
C GLY A 33 6.05 -5.49 -8.81
N ASN A 34 7.27 -4.95 -8.72
CA ASN A 34 8.52 -5.70 -8.66
C ASN A 34 9.37 -5.25 -7.46
N GLU A 35 9.84 -6.23 -6.69
CA GLU A 35 10.68 -6.04 -5.51
C GLU A 35 11.96 -5.25 -5.81
N LEU A 36 12.61 -5.50 -6.95
CA LEU A 36 13.84 -4.77 -7.34
C LEU A 36 13.57 -3.29 -7.63
N ALA A 37 12.42 -2.99 -8.25
CA ALA A 37 12.02 -1.61 -8.52
C ALA A 37 11.72 -0.87 -7.21
N SER A 38 11.06 -1.54 -6.26
CA SER A 38 10.81 -1.00 -4.92
C SER A 38 12.10 -0.76 -4.14
N LEU A 39 13.08 -1.66 -4.23
CA LEU A 39 14.40 -1.47 -3.63
C LEU A 39 15.11 -0.25 -4.23
N GLY A 40 15.11 -0.10 -5.56
CA GLY A 40 15.67 1.08 -6.21
C GLY A 40 14.99 2.38 -5.76
N LEU A 41 13.67 2.37 -5.61
CA LEU A 41 12.90 3.52 -5.14
C LEU A 41 13.23 3.87 -3.68
N LEU A 42 13.26 2.87 -2.78
CA LEU A 42 13.62 3.08 -1.38
C LEU A 42 15.06 3.56 -1.23
N LEU A 43 16.01 2.98 -1.98
CA LEU A 43 17.40 3.43 -1.98
C LEU A 43 17.55 4.85 -2.52
N GLY A 44 16.83 5.21 -3.58
CA GLY A 44 16.82 6.57 -4.12
C GLY A 44 16.30 7.59 -3.10
N VAL A 45 15.20 7.26 -2.40
CA VAL A 45 14.63 8.12 -1.36
C VAL A 45 15.56 8.24 -0.14
N LEU A 46 16.22 7.15 0.27
CA LEU A 46 17.18 7.16 1.37
C LEU A 46 18.46 7.92 1.01
N LEU A 47 18.94 7.81 -0.23
CA LEU A 47 20.06 8.63 -0.72
C LEU A 47 19.70 10.12 -0.66
N ALA A 48 18.52 10.49 -1.15
CA ALA A 48 18.03 11.86 -1.08
C ALA A 48 17.92 12.35 0.38
N TYR A 49 17.47 11.48 1.30
CA TYR A 49 17.44 11.76 2.74
C TYR A 49 18.84 12.02 3.32
N THR A 50 19.84 11.22 2.97
CA THR A 50 21.23 11.43 3.44
C THR A 50 21.84 12.72 2.91
N MET A 51 21.44 13.17 1.72
CA MET A 51 21.91 14.41 1.13
C MET A 51 21.20 15.63 1.71
N ASN A 52 19.88 15.56 1.88
CA ASN A 52 19.08 16.60 2.50
C ASN A 52 17.81 15.98 3.13
N PRO A 53 17.78 15.77 4.45
CA PRO A 53 16.66 15.14 5.15
C PRO A 53 15.31 15.83 4.95
N MET A 54 15.31 17.13 4.66
CA MET A 54 14.09 17.94 4.52
C MET A 54 13.51 17.89 3.10
N SER A 55 14.31 17.56 2.09
CA SER A 55 13.91 17.62 0.69
C SER A 55 12.81 16.59 0.30
N PRO A 56 12.92 15.29 0.64
CA PRO A 56 12.05 14.27 0.04
C PRO A 56 10.59 14.28 0.51
N ALA A 57 10.29 14.99 1.60
CA ALA A 57 8.95 15.02 2.21
C ALA A 57 8.44 16.46 2.40
N TYR A 58 8.53 17.29 1.36
CA TYR A 58 8.01 18.67 1.35
C TYR A 58 8.51 19.56 2.49
N GLY A 59 9.73 19.35 3.00
CA GLY A 59 10.23 20.11 4.14
C GLY A 59 9.64 19.72 5.50
N SER A 60 8.89 18.61 5.59
CA SER A 60 8.27 18.18 6.86
C SER A 60 9.23 17.46 7.81
N GLY A 61 10.32 16.88 7.31
CA GLY A 61 11.19 16.00 8.08
C GLY A 61 10.55 14.65 8.47
N LEU A 62 9.36 14.32 7.94
CA LEU A 62 8.60 13.13 8.32
C LEU A 62 8.87 11.90 7.43
N LEU A 63 9.87 11.95 6.56
CA LEU A 63 10.12 10.92 5.55
C LEU A 63 10.21 9.51 6.14
N LEU A 64 10.99 9.32 7.21
CA LEU A 64 11.15 8.00 7.84
C LEU A 64 9.83 7.49 8.44
N HIS A 65 9.00 8.38 8.99
CA HIS A 65 7.67 8.04 9.50
C HIS A 65 6.75 7.60 8.36
N ILE A 66 6.78 8.30 7.23
CA ILE A 66 6.03 7.93 6.02
C ILE A 66 6.44 6.55 5.55
N ILE A 67 7.74 6.28 5.36
CA ILE A 67 8.25 4.98 4.90
C ILE A 67 7.85 3.87 5.88
N ALA A 68 8.00 4.09 7.19
CA ALA A 68 7.66 3.10 8.20
C ALA A 68 6.16 2.77 8.18
N ALA A 69 5.30 3.79 8.09
CA ALA A 69 3.86 3.59 8.02
C ALA A 69 3.40 2.97 6.71
N GLN A 70 4.06 3.31 5.59
CA GLN A 70 3.84 2.69 4.29
C GLN A 70 4.15 1.20 4.34
N ALA A 71 5.31 0.83 4.90
CA ALA A 71 5.66 -0.57 5.10
C ALA A 71 4.66 -1.29 6.02
N LEU A 72 4.22 -0.63 7.10
CA LEU A 72 3.24 -1.17 8.03
C LEU A 72 1.87 -1.40 7.37
N THR A 73 1.33 -0.43 6.63
CA THR A 73 0.03 -0.59 5.97
C THR A 73 0.05 -1.68 4.91
N SER A 74 1.15 -1.82 4.19
CA SER A 74 1.33 -2.90 3.21
C SER A 74 1.40 -4.25 3.91
N ALA A 75 2.19 -4.38 4.99
CA ALA A 75 2.24 -5.61 5.78
C ALA A 75 0.86 -6.01 6.33
N ILE A 76 0.12 -5.07 6.92
CA ILE A 76 -1.24 -5.30 7.41
C ILE A 76 -2.16 -5.72 6.25
N GLY A 77 -2.12 -4.98 5.13
CA GLY A 77 -2.95 -5.26 3.95
C GLY A 77 -2.71 -6.65 3.38
N VAL A 78 -1.44 -7.03 3.18
CA VAL A 78 -1.05 -8.35 2.66
C VAL A 78 -1.46 -9.47 3.62
N LEU A 79 -1.27 -9.30 4.93
CA LEU A 79 -1.61 -10.31 5.93
C LEU A 79 -3.13 -10.52 6.05
N ILE A 80 -3.90 -9.44 6.17
CA ILE A 80 -5.35 -9.50 6.32
C ILE A 80 -6.01 -10.03 5.04
N TRP A 81 -5.60 -9.51 3.88
CA TRP A 81 -6.22 -9.83 2.60
C TRP A 81 -5.54 -10.99 1.87
N ARG A 82 -4.65 -11.74 2.53
CA ARG A 82 -3.97 -12.93 1.97
C ARG A 82 -4.93 -13.95 1.37
N ARG A 83 -6.11 -14.12 1.99
CA ARG A 83 -7.15 -15.02 1.46
C ARG A 83 -7.74 -14.51 0.14
N GLN A 84 -7.93 -13.19 0.00
CA GLN A 84 -8.42 -12.60 -1.25
C GLN A 84 -7.38 -12.68 -2.37
N TRP A 85 -6.11 -12.47 -2.03
CA TRP A 85 -4.97 -12.73 -2.91
C TRP A 85 -4.99 -14.17 -3.45
N LYS A 86 -5.19 -15.18 -2.58
CA LYS A 86 -5.30 -16.58 -3.01
C LYS A 86 -6.47 -16.86 -3.95
N LEU A 87 -7.61 -16.20 -3.73
CA LEU A 87 -8.83 -16.43 -4.50
C LEU A 87 -8.83 -15.73 -5.86
N HIS A 88 -8.28 -14.52 -5.94
CA HIS A 88 -8.38 -13.66 -7.12
C HIS A 88 -7.05 -13.47 -7.85
N GLY A 89 -5.93 -13.97 -7.30
CA GLY A 89 -4.58 -13.80 -7.83
C GLY A 89 -4.01 -12.38 -7.67
N TRP A 90 -4.86 -11.38 -7.41
CA TRP A 90 -4.49 -9.99 -7.22
C TRP A 90 -5.46 -9.27 -6.27
N TYR A 91 -4.94 -8.36 -5.43
CA TYR A 91 -5.76 -7.51 -4.58
C TYR A 91 -5.09 -6.14 -4.37
N PRO A 92 -5.84 -5.02 -4.36
CA PRO A 92 -5.27 -3.66 -4.36
C PRO A 92 -4.75 -3.23 -2.98
N THR A 93 -3.76 -3.93 -2.42
CA THR A 93 -3.17 -3.66 -1.08
C THR A 93 -2.23 -2.46 -1.06
N TYR A 94 -1.72 -2.01 -2.20
CA TYR A 94 -0.89 -0.81 -2.32
C TYR A 94 -1.69 0.50 -2.24
N VAL A 95 -3.01 0.47 -2.43
CA VAL A 95 -3.86 1.68 -2.46
C VAL A 95 -3.66 2.58 -1.23
N PRO A 96 -3.75 2.07 0.02
CA PRO A 96 -3.52 2.90 1.20
C PRO A 96 -2.06 3.34 1.38
N LEU A 97 -1.09 2.59 0.85
CA LEU A 97 0.34 2.90 0.92
C LEU A 97 0.67 4.19 0.18
N VAL A 98 0.04 4.47 -0.96
CA VAL A 98 0.32 5.67 -1.75
C VAL A 98 -0.66 6.83 -1.52
N SER A 99 -1.66 6.65 -0.67
CA SER A 99 -2.71 7.66 -0.45
C SER A 99 -2.89 8.01 1.02
N VAL A 100 -3.67 7.20 1.74
CA VAL A 100 -4.12 7.45 3.13
C VAL A 100 -2.94 7.70 4.07
N VAL A 101 -1.90 6.86 4.00
CA VAL A 101 -0.80 6.89 4.96
C VAL A 101 0.07 8.14 4.82
N PRO A 102 0.62 8.48 3.63
CA PRO A 102 1.35 9.73 3.46
C PRO A 102 0.51 10.96 3.81
N ALA A 103 -0.77 10.97 3.41
CA ALA A 103 -1.67 12.10 3.69
C ALA A 103 -1.89 12.29 5.21
N ALA A 104 -2.16 11.21 5.95
CA ALA A 104 -2.37 11.27 7.39
C ALA A 104 -1.12 11.76 8.13
N ILE A 105 0.07 11.28 7.75
CA ILE A 105 1.32 11.66 8.41
C ILE A 105 1.71 13.10 8.11
N LEU A 106 1.53 13.55 6.86
CA LEU A 106 1.79 14.94 6.51
C LEU A 106 0.79 15.90 7.18
N THR A 107 -0.44 15.45 7.46
CA THR A 107 -1.48 16.28 8.08
C THR A 107 -1.35 16.32 9.61
N HIS A 108 -1.12 15.16 10.24
CA HIS A 108 -1.22 14.97 11.70
C HIS A 108 0.12 14.66 12.38
N GLY A 109 1.20 14.54 11.61
CA GLY A 109 2.55 14.26 12.11
C GLY A 109 2.89 12.77 12.22
N GLY A 110 4.11 12.49 12.68
CA GLY A 110 4.69 11.15 12.76
C GLY A 110 4.43 10.38 14.05
N SER A 111 3.38 10.72 14.82
CA SER A 111 3.11 10.04 16.09
C SER A 111 2.77 8.55 15.86
N TRP A 112 3.11 7.69 16.83
CA TRP A 112 2.84 6.26 16.72
C TRP A 112 1.34 5.96 16.54
N LEU A 113 0.48 6.80 17.14
CA LEU A 113 -0.97 6.72 17.00
C LEU A 113 -1.41 7.01 15.57
N VAL A 114 -0.88 8.06 14.92
CA VAL A 114 -1.16 8.39 13.51
C VAL A 114 -0.66 7.29 12.59
N ILE A 115 0.56 6.79 12.80
CA ILE A 115 1.16 5.70 12.01
C ILE A 115 0.31 4.44 12.11
N GLY A 116 -0.01 4.00 13.33
CA GLY A 116 -0.78 2.77 13.55
C GLY A 116 -2.22 2.87 13.04
N SER A 117 -2.91 3.96 13.35
CA SER A 117 -4.31 4.16 12.93
C SER A 117 -4.45 4.32 11.42
N SER A 118 -3.62 5.14 10.77
CA SER A 118 -3.66 5.32 9.31
C SER A 118 -3.32 4.03 8.58
N ALA A 119 -2.32 3.27 9.04
CA ALA A 119 -1.94 2.02 8.41
C ALA A 119 -3.03 0.96 8.55
N LEU A 120 -3.64 0.82 9.73
CA LEU A 120 -4.69 -0.15 9.97
C LEU A 120 -5.98 0.21 9.22
N LEU A 121 -6.48 1.43 9.38
CA LEU A 121 -7.72 1.88 8.74
C LEU A 121 -7.56 1.91 7.21
N GLY A 122 -6.42 2.37 6.71
CA GLY A 122 -6.10 2.35 5.29
C GLY A 122 -6.12 0.94 4.71
N ALA A 123 -5.42 -0.01 5.35
CA ALA A 123 -5.38 -1.42 4.93
C ALA A 123 -6.75 -2.11 4.98
N LEU A 124 -7.62 -1.73 5.91
CA LEU A 124 -8.94 -2.32 6.06
C LEU A 124 -9.98 -1.74 5.08
N ILE A 125 -9.90 -0.45 4.76
CA ILE A 125 -10.96 0.23 3.98
C ILE A 125 -10.60 0.34 2.51
N ALA A 126 -9.38 0.75 2.18
CA ALA A 126 -9.04 1.13 0.81
C ALA A 126 -8.97 -0.05 -0.17
N PRO A 127 -8.38 -1.22 0.19
CA PRO A 127 -8.38 -2.38 -0.71
C PRO A 127 -9.78 -2.94 -1.05
N PRO A 128 -10.69 -3.21 -0.09
CA PRO A 128 -12.03 -3.69 -0.44
C PRO A 128 -12.86 -2.64 -1.18
N LEU A 129 -12.70 -1.35 -0.86
CA LEU A 129 -13.39 -0.28 -1.58
C LEU A 129 -12.94 -0.22 -3.04
N ALA A 130 -11.63 -0.32 -3.30
CA ALA A 130 -11.09 -0.39 -4.66
C ALA A 130 -11.65 -1.58 -5.44
N SER A 131 -11.66 -2.77 -4.81
CA SER A 131 -12.24 -3.97 -5.44
C SER A 131 -13.74 -3.81 -5.73
N ALA A 132 -14.51 -3.22 -4.81
CA ALA A 132 -15.94 -3.02 -4.96
C ALA A 132 -16.28 -2.01 -6.08
N ILE A 133 -15.53 -0.91 -6.19
CA ILE A 133 -15.71 0.06 -7.27
C ILE A 133 -15.35 -0.57 -8.61
N THR A 134 -14.19 -1.23 -8.69
CA THR A 134 -13.73 -1.88 -9.93
C THR A 134 -14.72 -2.93 -10.43
N LYS A 135 -15.36 -3.70 -9.54
CA LYS A 135 -16.39 -4.68 -9.93
C LYS A 135 -17.68 -4.07 -10.48
N ARG A 136 -17.95 -2.80 -10.19
CA ARG A 136 -19.14 -2.06 -10.66
C ARG A 136 -18.86 -1.18 -11.87
N LEU A 137 -17.60 -1.06 -12.28
CA LEU A 137 -17.23 -0.30 -13.46
C LEU A 137 -17.62 -1.07 -14.73
N PRO A 138 -18.04 -0.35 -15.79
CA PRO A 138 -18.20 -0.90 -17.13
C PRO A 138 -16.93 -1.63 -17.62
N ALA A 139 -17.10 -2.67 -18.43
CA ALA A 139 -16.00 -3.55 -18.87
C ALA A 139 -14.98 -2.85 -19.78
N ASP A 140 -15.35 -1.74 -20.40
CA ASP A 140 -14.50 -0.87 -21.22
C ASP A 140 -13.62 0.08 -20.38
N MET A 141 -13.90 0.21 -19.08
CA MET A 141 -13.16 1.10 -18.18
C MET A 141 -12.04 0.37 -17.44
N HIS A 142 -10.86 1.00 -17.38
CA HIS A 142 -9.71 0.41 -16.71
C HIS A 142 -9.91 0.35 -15.19
N ALA A 143 -9.54 -0.79 -14.58
CA ALA A 143 -9.62 -1.04 -13.13
C ALA A 143 -8.87 -0.02 -12.25
N TYR A 144 -7.98 0.79 -12.84
CA TYR A 144 -7.20 1.79 -12.11
C TYR A 144 -8.09 2.93 -11.62
N ILE A 145 -9.22 3.18 -12.30
CA ILE A 145 -10.23 4.16 -11.90
C ILE A 145 -10.79 3.80 -10.52
N GLY A 146 -11.05 2.52 -10.26
CA GLY A 146 -11.50 2.06 -8.94
C GLY A 146 -10.44 2.23 -7.85
N ASN A 147 -9.17 2.02 -8.18
CA ASN A 147 -8.06 2.24 -7.24
C ASN A 147 -7.95 3.73 -6.87
N VAL A 148 -7.93 4.63 -7.86
CA VAL A 148 -7.81 6.08 -7.62
C VAL A 148 -9.03 6.64 -6.89
N LEU A 149 -10.25 6.22 -7.25
CA LEU A 149 -11.46 6.60 -6.51
C LEU A 149 -11.40 6.11 -5.06
N SER A 150 -10.93 4.88 -4.83
CA SER A 150 -10.72 4.38 -3.49
C SER A 150 -9.68 5.17 -2.70
N MET A 151 -8.56 5.57 -3.34
CA MET A 151 -7.56 6.46 -2.73
C MET A 151 -8.21 7.76 -2.26
N ALA A 152 -8.99 8.41 -3.14
CA ALA A 152 -9.65 9.67 -2.84
C ALA A 152 -10.65 9.55 -1.68
N ILE A 153 -11.57 8.58 -1.77
CA ILE A 153 -12.62 8.37 -0.77
C ILE A 153 -12.03 7.98 0.59
N SER A 154 -11.09 7.01 0.59
CA SER A 154 -10.48 6.53 1.84
C SER A 154 -9.67 7.63 2.51
N THR A 155 -8.94 8.44 1.74
CA THR A 155 -8.17 9.57 2.29
C THR A 155 -9.10 10.64 2.87
N ALA A 156 -10.15 11.01 2.13
CA ALA A 156 -11.13 12.01 2.58
C ALA A 156 -11.86 11.59 3.86
N LEU A 157 -12.04 10.28 4.08
CA LEU A 157 -12.70 9.76 5.28
C LEU A 157 -11.73 9.56 6.45
N ILE A 158 -10.58 8.94 6.22
CA ILE A 158 -9.69 8.49 7.29
C ILE A 158 -8.87 9.64 7.87
N VAL A 159 -8.41 10.59 7.04
CA VAL A 159 -7.57 11.68 7.53
C VAL A 159 -8.31 12.55 8.56
N PRO A 160 -9.55 13.02 8.33
CA PRO A 160 -10.30 13.76 9.35
C PRO A 160 -10.62 12.90 10.58
N LEU A 161 -10.93 11.62 10.39
CA LEU A 161 -11.22 10.69 11.49
C LEU A 161 -10.03 10.55 12.45
N ILE A 162 -8.80 10.43 11.90
CA ILE A 162 -7.58 10.44 12.71
C ILE A 162 -7.44 11.77 13.45
N GLY A 163 -7.76 12.88 12.80
CA GLY A 163 -7.74 14.21 13.40
C GLY A 163 -8.65 14.33 14.63
N VAL A 164 -9.82 13.70 14.61
CA VAL A 164 -10.71 13.62 15.78
C VAL A 164 -10.09 12.72 16.86
N LEU A 165 -9.53 11.57 16.47
CA LEU A 165 -8.97 10.58 17.39
C LEU A 165 -7.73 11.06 18.14
N ILE A 166 -6.97 12.02 17.59
CA ILE A 166 -5.81 12.64 18.25
C ILE A 166 -6.16 13.87 19.09
N ALA A 167 -7.36 14.43 18.91
CA ALA A 167 -7.81 15.62 19.62
C ALA A 167 -8.42 15.31 20.99
N GLU A 168 -8.71 14.03 21.25
CA GLU A 168 -9.12 13.45 22.53
C GLU A 168 -7.89 12.99 23.34
#